data_AF-A0A352TAS0-F1
#
_entry.id   AF-A0A352TAS0-F1
#
_cell.length_a   1.000
_cell.length_b   1.000
_cell.length_c   1.000
_cell.angle_alpha   90.00
_cell.angle_beta   90.00
_cell.angle_gamma   90.00
#
_symmetry.space_group_name_H-M   'P 1'
#
loop_
_entity.id
_entity.type
_entity.pdbx_description
1 polymer ?
#
loop_
_entity_poly.entity_id
_entity_poly.type
_entity_poly.pdbx_seq_one_letter_code
_entity_poly.pdbx_strand_id
1 'polypeptide(L)'
;MHINISCKKTDGTNAEDLLPFILGGILKHIEEMTYFLNPTQNSYKRLGSCKAPKYISWGKENRSTLIRLPFTNNGARLELRSPDSSCNPYLALTLIIHAAMDGIKNKIALPEETKDNLFDSTIAKKLSLKSLPQTLEDAKKIASESEFIKSVLGGIL
;
A
#
# COMPACT_ATOMS: atom_id res chain seq x y z
N MET A 1 1.34 -5.18 -11.10
CA MET A 1 2.76 -4.83 -10.94
C MET A 1 3.04 -4.76 -9.45
N HIS A 2 3.68 -5.76 -8.86
CA HIS A 2 4.05 -5.65 -7.46
C HIS A 2 5.23 -4.69 -7.33
N ILE A 3 5.17 -3.77 -6.38
CA ILE A 3 6.23 -2.81 -6.10
C ILE A 3 6.97 -3.30 -4.85
N ASN A 4 8.25 -3.62 -5.01
CA ASN A 4 9.12 -4.04 -3.91
C ASN A 4 9.89 -2.84 -3.39
N ILE A 5 9.83 -2.62 -2.08
CA ILE A 5 10.39 -1.44 -1.42
C ILE A 5 11.33 -1.93 -0.30
N SER A 6 12.46 -1.26 -0.18
CA SER A 6 13.44 -1.44 0.89
C SER A 6 14.00 -0.08 1.27
N CYS A 7 14.29 0.11 2.55
CA CYS A 7 14.90 1.34 3.06
C CYS A 7 16.23 1.00 3.73
N LYS A 8 17.23 1.85 3.48
CA LYS A 8 18.52 1.83 4.15
C LYS A 8 18.79 3.19 4.76
N LYS A 9 19.48 3.20 5.89
CA LYS A 9 20.01 4.43 6.49
C LYS A 9 21.17 4.94 5.63
N THR A 10 21.53 6.21 5.80
CA THR A 10 22.60 6.86 5.02
C THR A 10 23.97 6.21 5.22
N ASP A 11 24.19 5.57 6.36
CA ASP A 11 25.38 4.77 6.67
C ASP A 11 25.38 3.37 6.01
N GLY A 12 24.35 3.05 5.22
CA GLY A 12 24.21 1.78 4.52
C GLY A 12 23.60 0.64 5.34
N THR A 13 23.30 0.86 6.63
CA THR A 13 22.67 -0.14 7.49
C THR A 13 21.17 -0.32 7.16
N ASN A 14 20.62 -1.50 7.48
CA ASN A 14 19.20 -1.78 7.26
C ASN A 14 18.32 -0.93 8.19
N ALA A 15 17.25 -0.36 7.65
CA ALA A 15 16.29 0.46 8.40
C ALA A 15 15.13 -0.38 8.99
N GLU A 16 15.43 -1.54 9.59
CA GLU A 16 14.42 -2.47 10.10
C GLU A 16 13.59 -1.87 11.25
N ASP A 17 14.21 -1.03 12.07
CA ASP A 17 13.58 -0.25 13.14
C ASP A 17 12.54 0.76 12.60
N LEU A 18 12.69 1.20 11.35
CA LEU A 18 11.77 2.13 10.70
C LEU A 18 10.65 1.42 9.92
N LEU A 19 10.78 0.11 9.69
CA LEU A 19 9.85 -0.66 8.87
C LEU A 19 8.39 -0.56 9.34
N PRO A 20 8.07 -0.61 10.65
CA PRO A 20 6.70 -0.48 11.10
C PRO A 20 6.08 0.87 10.71
N PHE A 21 6.84 1.95 10.82
CA PHE A 21 6.39 3.29 10.47
C PHE A 21 6.22 3.46 8.96
N ILE A 22 7.13 2.89 8.16
CA ILE A 22 7.00 2.87 6.69
C ILE A 22 5.69 2.18 6.28
N LEU A 23 5.40 1.00 6.84
CA LEU A 23 4.18 0.27 6.56
C LEU A 23 2.94 1.04 7.03
N GLY A 24 2.98 1.61 8.23
CA GLY A 24 1.91 2.43 8.80
C GLY A 24 1.58 3.62 7.90
N GLY A 25 2.60 4.34 7.41
CA GLY A 25 2.42 5.44 6.46
C GLY A 25 1.80 5.01 5.13
N ILE A 26 2.32 3.95 4.50
CA ILE A 26 1.77 3.43 3.23
C ILE A 26 0.30 3.00 3.42
N LEU A 27 -0.02 2.27 4.50
CA LEU A 27 -1.38 1.82 4.77
C LEU A 27 -2.35 2.97 5.09
N LYS A 28 -1.89 4.00 5.83
CA LYS A 28 -2.69 5.20 6.13
C LYS A 28 -3.13 5.92 4.84
N HIS A 29 -2.24 6.01 3.86
CA HIS A 29 -2.46 6.77 2.63
C HIS A 29 -2.93 5.89 1.45
N ILE A 30 -3.15 4.59 1.61
CA ILE A 30 -3.34 3.70 0.46
C ILE A 30 -4.63 4.00 -0.33
N GLU A 31 -5.71 4.40 0.34
CA GLU A 31 -7.00 4.63 -0.31
C GLU A 31 -6.93 5.80 -1.29
N GLU A 32 -6.38 6.92 -0.87
CA GLU A 32 -6.18 8.11 -1.69
C GLU A 32 -5.08 7.91 -2.76
N MET A 33 -4.08 7.06 -2.50
CA MET A 33 -3.12 6.66 -3.54
C MET A 33 -3.72 5.73 -4.59
N THR A 34 -4.82 5.00 -4.28
CA THR A 34 -5.35 3.93 -5.14
C THR A 34 -5.69 4.43 -6.54
N TYR A 35 -6.22 5.65 -6.68
CA TYR A 35 -6.51 6.23 -8.00
C TYR A 35 -5.27 6.25 -8.91
N PHE A 36 -4.10 6.58 -8.36
CA PHE A 36 -2.85 6.66 -9.11
C PHE A 36 -2.18 5.30 -9.28
N LEU A 37 -2.34 4.40 -8.32
CA LEU A 37 -1.79 3.03 -8.37
C LEU A 37 -2.60 2.09 -9.28
N ASN A 38 -3.88 2.42 -9.51
CA ASN A 38 -4.88 1.63 -10.21
C ASN A 38 -5.78 2.54 -11.08
N PRO A 39 -5.24 3.19 -12.13
CA PRO A 39 -5.90 4.33 -12.79
C PRO A 39 -6.94 3.97 -13.86
N THR A 40 -7.26 2.70 -14.05
CA THR A 40 -8.20 2.26 -15.10
C THR A 40 -9.36 1.47 -14.51
N GLN A 41 -10.52 1.47 -15.19
CA GLN A 41 -11.68 0.67 -14.77
C GLN A 41 -11.34 -0.83 -14.64
N ASN A 42 -10.45 -1.35 -15.49
CA ASN A 42 -10.00 -2.75 -15.43
C ASN A 42 -9.14 -3.03 -14.18
N SER A 43 -8.49 -2.01 -13.61
CA SER A 43 -7.73 -2.13 -12.36
C SER A 43 -8.62 -2.62 -11.22
N TYR A 44 -9.84 -2.08 -11.11
CA TYR A 44 -10.79 -2.40 -10.04
C TYR A 44 -11.43 -3.78 -10.20
N LYS A 45 -11.62 -4.25 -11.45
CA LYS A 45 -12.05 -5.64 -11.71
C LYS A 45 -11.02 -6.67 -11.23
N ARG A 46 -9.73 -6.28 -11.23
CA ARG A 46 -8.64 -7.12 -10.73
C ARG A 46 -8.63 -7.20 -9.20
N LEU A 47 -8.93 -6.13 -8.47
CA LEU A 47 -8.86 -6.13 -7.00
C LEU A 47 -9.81 -7.17 -6.38
N GLY A 48 -9.25 -8.11 -5.61
CA GLY A 48 -9.99 -9.26 -5.06
C GLY A 48 -10.20 -10.44 -6.01
N SER A 49 -9.71 -10.36 -7.25
CA SER A 49 -9.74 -11.44 -8.24
C SER A 49 -8.34 -12.06 -8.42
N CYS A 50 -8.26 -13.34 -8.80
CA CYS A 50 -7.01 -13.99 -9.23
C CYS A 50 -5.77 -13.73 -8.32
N LYS A 51 -5.97 -13.75 -6.99
CA LYS A 51 -4.96 -13.50 -5.93
C LYS A 51 -4.49 -12.05 -5.77
N ALA A 52 -5.13 -11.08 -6.43
CA ALA A 52 -4.90 -9.67 -6.17
C ALA A 52 -5.53 -9.26 -4.81
N PRO A 53 -4.88 -8.36 -4.06
CA PRO A 53 -5.41 -7.94 -2.77
C PRO A 53 -6.69 -7.11 -2.93
N LYS A 54 -7.52 -7.14 -1.90
CA LYS A 54 -8.74 -6.33 -1.78
C LYS A 54 -8.80 -5.51 -0.49
N TYR A 55 -8.24 -6.07 0.58
CA TYR A 55 -8.37 -5.52 1.93
C TYR A 55 -7.08 -4.82 2.38
N ILE A 56 -7.23 -3.66 2.99
CA ILE A 56 -6.14 -2.87 3.57
C ILE A 56 -5.59 -3.64 4.75
N SER A 57 -4.44 -4.27 4.54
CA SER A 57 -3.87 -5.28 5.43
C SER A 57 -2.40 -5.48 5.13
N TRP A 58 -1.67 -6.03 6.10
CA TRP A 58 -0.31 -6.51 5.87
C TRP A 58 -0.09 -7.83 6.58
N GLY A 59 0.89 -8.61 6.13
CA GLY A 59 1.23 -9.89 6.76
C GLY A 59 2.60 -10.40 6.33
N LYS A 60 3.28 -11.12 7.24
CA LYS A 60 4.53 -11.82 6.92
C LYS A 60 4.21 -13.04 6.08
N GLU A 61 4.91 -13.15 4.96
CA GLU A 61 4.79 -14.23 3.97
C GLU A 61 3.38 -14.44 3.39
N ASN A 62 2.40 -13.63 3.82
CA ASN A 62 0.99 -13.78 3.48
C ASN A 62 0.73 -13.18 2.09
N ARG A 63 0.35 -14.04 1.13
CA ARG A 63 0.05 -13.60 -0.24
C ARG A 63 -1.38 -13.09 -0.41
N SER A 64 -2.21 -13.14 0.62
CA SER A 64 -3.58 -12.64 0.55
C SER A 64 -3.70 -11.17 1.01
N THR A 65 -2.70 -10.66 1.72
CA THR A 65 -2.68 -9.28 2.22
C THR A 65 -2.27 -8.28 1.14
N LEU A 66 -2.60 -7.01 1.37
CA LEU A 66 -2.24 -5.90 0.48
C LEU A 66 -0.72 -5.67 0.45
N ILE A 67 -0.10 -5.61 1.62
CA ILE A 67 1.35 -5.56 1.76
C ILE A 67 1.83 -6.91 2.28
N ARG A 68 2.78 -7.52 1.58
CA ARG A 68 3.43 -8.76 2.00
C ARG A 68 4.85 -8.45 2.43
N LEU A 69 5.27 -8.98 3.58
CA LEU A 69 6.67 -8.99 4.00
C LEU A 69 7.23 -10.38 3.67
N PRO A 70 7.91 -10.56 2.52
CA PRO A 70 8.57 -11.82 2.22
C PRO A 70 9.66 -12.14 3.26
N PHE A 71 9.84 -13.43 3.55
CA PHE A 71 11.04 -13.90 4.22
C PHE A 71 12.26 -13.64 3.33
N THR A 72 13.30 -13.02 3.88
CA THR A 72 14.54 -12.70 3.17
C THR A 72 15.69 -12.67 4.16
N ASN A 73 16.82 -13.26 3.77
CA ASN A 73 18.05 -13.24 4.56
C ASN A 73 18.80 -11.90 4.44
N ASN A 74 18.44 -11.05 3.46
CA ASN A 74 19.18 -9.83 3.10
C ASN A 74 18.37 -8.55 3.35
N GLY A 75 17.95 -8.35 4.61
CA GLY A 75 17.24 -7.15 5.08
C GLY A 75 15.76 -7.13 4.71
N ALA A 76 14.99 -6.33 5.45
CA ALA A 76 13.54 -6.24 5.27
C ALA A 76 13.16 -5.66 3.88
N ARG A 77 12.31 -6.41 3.17
CA ARG A 77 11.64 -5.98 1.94
C ARG A 77 10.14 -6.03 2.16
N LEU A 78 9.43 -5.05 1.60
CA LEU A 78 7.97 -5.05 1.58
C LEU A 78 7.48 -5.06 0.14
N GLU A 79 6.47 -5.86 -0.13
CA GLU A 79 5.85 -6.05 -1.44
C GLU A 79 4.45 -5.43 -1.40
N LEU A 80 4.27 -4.25 -2.01
CA LEU A 80 2.94 -3.66 -2.21
C LEU A 80 2.31 -4.25 -3.47
N ARG A 81 1.15 -4.90 -3.29
CA ARG A 81 0.58 -5.78 -4.32
C ARG A 81 -0.58 -5.19 -5.11
N SER A 82 -1.17 -4.09 -4.65
CA SER A 82 -2.31 -3.45 -5.36
C SER A 82 -1.95 -2.84 -6.71
N PRO A 83 -0.78 -2.21 -6.96
CA PRO A 83 -0.54 -1.52 -8.22
C PRO A 83 -0.61 -2.46 -9.43
N ASP A 84 -1.04 -1.94 -10.56
CA ASP A 84 -0.99 -2.64 -11.85
C ASP A 84 -0.18 -1.86 -12.89
N SER A 85 0.11 -2.50 -14.02
CA SER A 85 0.98 -1.94 -15.04
C SER A 85 0.36 -0.77 -15.82
N SER A 86 -0.89 -0.41 -15.53
CA SER A 86 -1.52 0.78 -16.12
C SER A 86 -1.18 2.06 -15.38
N CYS A 87 -0.62 1.99 -14.16
CA CYS A 87 -0.18 3.18 -13.43
C CYS A 87 1.03 3.85 -14.08
N ASN A 88 1.11 5.19 -13.96
CA ASN A 88 2.34 5.90 -14.22
C ASN A 88 3.35 5.54 -13.10
N PRO A 89 4.47 4.86 -13.41
CA PRO A 89 5.40 4.39 -12.39
C PRO A 89 6.06 5.54 -11.61
N TYR A 90 6.24 6.72 -12.22
CA TYR A 90 6.80 7.88 -11.54
C TYR A 90 5.85 8.38 -10.45
N LEU A 91 4.56 8.56 -10.76
CA LEU A 91 3.56 8.98 -9.78
C LEU A 91 3.39 7.93 -8.68
N ALA A 92 3.36 6.65 -9.04
CA ALA A 92 3.26 5.56 -8.07
C ALA A 92 4.42 5.58 -7.08
N LEU A 93 5.66 5.67 -7.56
CA LEU A 93 6.85 5.71 -6.70
C LEU A 93 6.90 6.97 -5.85
N THR A 94 6.60 8.14 -6.42
CA THR A 94 6.54 9.41 -5.66
C THR A 94 5.58 9.32 -4.49
N LEU A 95 4.34 8.88 -4.74
CA LEU A 95 3.32 8.76 -3.70
C LEU A 95 3.73 7.76 -2.60
N ILE A 96 4.23 6.59 -2.99
CA ILE A 96 4.68 5.55 -2.05
C ILE A 96 5.83 6.05 -1.17
N ILE A 97 6.83 6.72 -1.76
CA ILE A 97 7.97 7.28 -1.03
C ILE A 97 7.50 8.32 -0.04
N HIS A 98 6.65 9.26 -0.46
CA HIS A 98 6.12 10.30 0.42
C HIS A 98 5.24 9.71 1.53
N ALA A 99 4.44 8.66 1.26
CA ALA A 99 3.65 7.97 2.28
C ALA A 99 4.54 7.26 3.31
N ALA A 100 5.62 6.61 2.86
CA ALA A 100 6.62 6.01 3.74
C ALA A 100 7.33 7.06 4.62
N MET A 101 7.67 8.21 4.04
CA MET A 101 8.28 9.33 4.77
C MET A 101 7.31 9.95 5.79
N ASP A 102 6.02 10.10 5.45
CA ASP A 102 4.99 10.54 6.41
C ASP A 102 4.90 9.58 7.59
N GLY A 103 4.91 8.27 7.28
CA GLY A 103 5.00 7.17 8.23
C GLY A 103 6.10 7.36 9.27
N ILE A 104 7.33 7.52 8.80
CA ILE A 104 8.51 7.71 9.64
C ILE A 104 8.42 9.02 10.44
N LYS A 105 8.12 10.14 9.77
CA LYS A 105 8.13 11.48 10.38
C LYS A 105 7.09 11.60 11.49
N ASN A 106 5.90 11.08 11.26
CA ASN A 106 4.77 11.20 12.19
C ASN A 106 4.60 9.98 13.09
N LYS A 107 5.53 9.01 13.04
CA LYS A 107 5.49 7.76 13.82
C LYS A 107 4.13 7.05 13.71
N ILE A 108 3.60 6.94 12.49
CA ILE A 108 2.28 6.35 12.26
C ILE A 108 2.31 4.88 12.68
N ALA A 109 1.40 4.53 13.58
CA ALA A 109 1.28 3.17 14.10
C ALA A 109 0.93 2.18 12.97
N LEU A 110 1.66 1.07 12.94
CA LEU A 110 1.32 -0.06 12.08
C LEU A 110 0.12 -0.79 12.70
N PRO A 111 -0.99 -1.01 11.95
CA PRO A 111 -2.06 -1.89 12.42
C PRO A 111 -1.57 -3.31 12.71
N GLU A 112 -2.37 -4.10 13.42
CA GLU A 112 -2.02 -5.49 13.71
C GLU A 112 -1.77 -6.31 12.44
N GLU A 113 -0.84 -7.25 12.56
CA GLU A 113 -0.50 -8.17 11.48
C GLU A 113 -1.69 -9.08 11.14
N THR A 114 -2.06 -9.15 9.86
CA THR A 114 -3.06 -10.11 9.39
C THR A 114 -2.42 -11.45 9.06
N LYS A 115 -2.64 -12.43 9.93
CA LYS A 115 -2.13 -13.81 9.77
C LYS A 115 -3.06 -14.70 8.95
N ASP A 116 -4.34 -14.36 8.90
CA ASP A 116 -5.36 -15.17 8.22
C ASP A 116 -5.30 -15.05 6.68
N ASN A 117 -5.90 -16.01 6.01
CA ASN A 117 -6.00 -16.04 4.55
C ASN A 117 -7.20 -15.20 4.06
N LEU A 118 -6.93 -14.01 3.55
CA LEU A 118 -7.92 -13.06 3.03
C LEU A 118 -8.44 -13.37 1.63
N PHE A 119 -8.02 -14.48 1.00
CA PHE A 119 -8.72 -14.95 -0.20
C PHE A 119 -10.15 -15.42 0.12
N ASP A 120 -10.39 -15.81 1.37
CA ASP A 120 -11.72 -16.01 1.89
C ASP A 120 -12.30 -14.67 2.40
N SER A 121 -13.30 -14.16 1.68
CA SER A 121 -13.96 -12.90 2.04
C SER A 121 -14.71 -12.95 3.39
N THR A 122 -15.06 -14.13 3.90
CA THR A 122 -15.73 -14.28 5.20
C THR A 122 -14.77 -13.97 6.35
N ILE A 123 -13.50 -14.34 6.21
CA ILE A 123 -12.42 -14.03 7.15
C ILE A 123 -12.20 -12.51 7.23
N ALA A 124 -12.09 -11.85 6.08
CA ALA A 124 -11.89 -10.40 6.06
C ALA A 124 -13.04 -9.63 6.73
N LYS A 125 -14.29 -10.10 6.57
CA LYS A 125 -15.45 -9.55 7.27
C LYS A 125 -15.38 -9.78 8.78
N LYS A 126 -15.00 -10.99 9.22
CA LYS A 126 -14.82 -11.32 10.63
C LYS A 126 -13.75 -10.45 11.31
N LEU A 127 -12.70 -10.10 10.57
CA LEU A 127 -11.62 -9.22 11.02
C LEU A 127 -11.94 -7.73 10.86
N SER A 128 -13.13 -7.37 10.36
CA SER A 128 -13.55 -5.98 10.12
C SER A 128 -12.56 -5.18 9.27
N LEU A 129 -11.89 -5.84 8.31
CA LEU A 129 -10.90 -5.18 7.45
C LEU A 129 -11.58 -4.27 6.44
N LYS A 130 -11.05 -3.04 6.33
CA LYS A 130 -11.46 -2.09 5.30
C LYS A 130 -10.97 -2.57 3.92
N SER A 131 -11.80 -2.43 2.90
CA SER A 131 -11.40 -2.68 1.51
C SER A 131 -10.77 -1.44 0.87
N LEU A 132 -9.92 -1.64 -0.14
CA LEU A 132 -9.56 -0.59 -1.10
C LEU A 132 -10.81 -0.01 -1.78
N PRO A 133 -10.74 1.19 -2.39
CA PRO A 133 -11.79 1.70 -3.27
C PRO A 133 -12.20 0.65 -4.32
N GLN A 134 -13.51 0.47 -4.51
CA GLN A 134 -14.04 -0.61 -5.36
C GLN A 134 -14.32 -0.16 -6.79
N THR A 135 -14.31 1.15 -7.05
CA THR A 135 -14.50 1.72 -8.39
C THR A 135 -13.48 2.83 -8.65
N LEU A 136 -13.22 3.10 -9.94
CA LEU A 136 -12.38 4.22 -10.34
C LEU A 136 -12.94 5.56 -9.86
N GLU A 137 -14.26 5.70 -9.85
CA GLU A 137 -14.93 6.93 -9.42
C GLU A 137 -14.76 7.18 -7.92
N ASP A 138 -14.92 6.14 -7.09
CA ASP A 138 -14.69 6.24 -5.64
C ASP A 138 -13.24 6.62 -5.35
N ALA A 139 -12.29 5.95 -6.01
CA ALA A 139 -10.87 6.23 -5.84
C ALA A 139 -10.52 7.67 -6.26
N LYS A 140 -11.07 8.12 -7.39
CA LYS A 140 -10.89 9.48 -7.89
C LYS A 140 -11.43 10.52 -6.90
N LYS A 141 -12.62 10.29 -6.36
CA LYS A 141 -13.23 11.15 -5.36
C LYS A 141 -12.34 11.26 -4.12
N ILE A 142 -11.95 10.12 -3.54
CA ILE A 142 -11.06 10.07 -2.36
C ILE A 142 -9.75 10.81 -2.64
N ALA A 143 -9.13 10.57 -3.79
CA ALA A 143 -7.89 11.24 -4.19
C ALA A 143 -8.05 12.76 -4.35
N SER A 144 -9.17 13.23 -4.89
CA SER A 144 -9.42 14.68 -5.08
C SER A 144 -9.65 15.45 -3.78
N GLU A 145 -10.18 14.77 -2.76
CA GLU A 145 -10.45 15.33 -1.44
C GLU A 145 -9.23 15.21 -0.50
N SER A 146 -8.19 14.48 -0.91
CA SER A 146 -7.02 14.17 -0.10
C SER A 146 -6.04 15.35 0.02
N GLU A 147 -5.78 15.78 1.25
CA GLU A 147 -4.69 16.74 1.55
C GLU A 147 -3.31 16.13 1.32
N PHE A 148 -3.13 14.83 1.52
CA PHE A 148 -1.86 14.15 1.23
C PHE A 148 -1.55 14.22 -0.26
N ILE A 149 -2.50 13.84 -1.13
CA ILE A 149 -2.32 13.91 -2.58
C ILE A 149 -2.04 15.35 -3.02
N LYS A 150 -2.80 16.35 -2.52
CA LYS A 150 -2.54 17.77 -2.81
C LYS A 150 -1.14 18.19 -2.38
N SER A 151 -0.68 17.77 -1.20
CA SER A 151 0.64 18.15 -0.70
C SER A 151 1.80 17.54 -1.51
N VAL A 152 1.61 16.35 -2.07
CA VAL A 152 2.66 15.63 -2.81
C VAL A 152 2.63 15.97 -4.30
N LEU A 153 1.45 16.08 -4.90
CA LEU A 153 1.27 16.25 -6.35
C LEU A 153 0.71 17.62 -6.76
N GLY A 154 0.23 18.45 -5.84
CA GLY A 154 -0.41 19.75 -6.18
C GLY A 154 0.54 20.80 -6.78
N GLY A 155 1.86 20.58 -6.72
CA GLY A 155 2.85 21.37 -7.47
C GLY A 155 3.27 20.74 -8.80
N ILE A 156 2.73 19.57 -9.14
CA ILE A 156 3.12 18.73 -10.29
C ILE A 156 1.95 18.58 -11.29
N LEU A 157 0.71 18.61 -10.80
CA LEU A 157 -0.54 18.51 -11.56
C LEU A 157 -1.25 19.87 -11.63
#